data_AF-A0A212C6C2-F1
#
_entry.id   AF-A0A212C6C2-F1
#
_cell.length_a   1.000
_cell.length_b   1.000
_cell.length_c   1.000
_cell.angle_alpha   90.00
_cell.angle_beta   90.00
_cell.angle_gamma   90.00
#
_symmetry.space_group_name_H-M   'P 1'
#
loop_
_entity.id
_entity.type
_entity.pdbx_description
1 polymer ?
#
loop_
_entity_poly.entity_id
_entity_poly.type
_entity_poly.pdbx_seq_one_letter_code
_entity_poly.pdbx_strand_id
1 'polypeptide(L)'
;MFLFSLSFAFSACGRGFYKSSSQDLQCSRCPTHSFSDKEGSSRCDCEDGYYRAPSDPPYVACTRPPSAPQNLIFNINQTTVSLEWSPPADNGGRNDVTYRILCKRCSWEQGECVPCGSNIGYMPQQTGLEDNQVTVMDLLAHAN
;
A
#
# COMPACT_ATOMS: atom_id res chain seq x y z
N MET A 1 -61.21 -9.95 16.56
CA MET A 1 -59.87 -10.28 17.07
C MET A 1 -58.87 -9.81 16.04
N PHE A 2 -58.16 -8.71 16.30
CA PHE A 2 -57.15 -8.18 15.39
C PHE A 2 -55.80 -8.82 15.73
N LEU A 3 -55.23 -9.55 14.78
CA LEU A 3 -53.87 -10.10 14.87
C LEU A 3 -52.92 -9.08 14.24
N PHE A 4 -52.14 -8.40 15.07
CA PHE A 4 -51.03 -7.58 14.62
C PHE A 4 -49.78 -8.44 14.54
N SER A 5 -49.32 -8.77 13.33
CA SER A 5 -48.02 -9.39 13.12
C SER A 5 -46.98 -8.29 12.91
N LEU A 6 -45.98 -8.21 13.81
CA LEU A 6 -44.75 -7.47 13.54
C LEU A 6 -43.92 -8.26 12.53
N SER A 7 -44.07 -7.94 11.24
CA SER A 7 -43.17 -8.45 10.20
C SER A 7 -41.90 -7.59 10.17
N PHE A 8 -40.81 -8.10 10.71
CA PHE A 8 -39.47 -7.56 10.43
C PHE A 8 -39.07 -7.95 9.01
N ALA A 9 -39.30 -7.06 8.05
CA ALA A 9 -38.80 -7.23 6.68
C ALA A 9 -37.31 -6.81 6.65
N PHE A 10 -36.40 -7.75 6.86
CA PHE A 10 -34.98 -7.50 6.61
C PHE A 10 -34.72 -7.63 5.11
N SER A 11 -34.72 -6.51 4.39
CA SER A 11 -34.32 -6.51 2.99
C SER A 11 -32.80 -6.70 2.91
N ALA A 12 -32.38 -7.67 2.10
CA ALA A 12 -30.99 -7.76 1.69
C ALA A 12 -30.58 -6.47 0.96
N CYS A 13 -29.32 -6.07 1.08
CA CYS A 13 -28.80 -4.96 0.29
C CYS A 13 -28.86 -5.30 -1.19
N GLY A 14 -29.35 -4.37 -2.02
CA GLY A 14 -29.33 -4.55 -3.47
C GLY A 14 -27.91 -4.58 -4.02
N ARG A 15 -27.76 -4.99 -5.29
CA ARG A 15 -26.47 -4.91 -6.01
C ARG A 15 -25.90 -3.49 -5.99
N GLY A 16 -24.60 -3.37 -5.84
CA GLY A 16 -23.88 -2.10 -5.67
C GLY A 16 -23.97 -1.50 -4.26
N PHE A 17 -24.59 -2.21 -3.31
CA PHE A 17 -24.67 -1.82 -1.92
C PHE A 17 -24.15 -2.93 -1.00
N TYR A 18 -23.68 -2.53 0.18
CA TYR A 18 -23.22 -3.43 1.22
C TYR A 18 -23.73 -3.00 2.60
N LYS A 19 -23.69 -3.92 3.57
CA LYS A 19 -23.95 -3.65 4.99
C LYS A 19 -22.97 -4.42 5.86
N SER A 20 -22.01 -3.73 6.47
CA SER A 20 -20.90 -4.35 7.20
C SER A 20 -21.28 -4.95 8.55
N SER A 21 -22.22 -4.31 9.25
CA SER A 21 -22.65 -4.68 10.59
C SER A 21 -24.17 -4.77 10.66
N SER A 22 -24.69 -5.65 11.51
CA SER A 22 -26.14 -5.69 11.81
C SER A 22 -26.64 -4.38 12.43
N GLN A 23 -25.74 -3.62 13.08
CA GLN A 23 -26.01 -2.32 13.71
C GLN A 23 -26.18 -1.19 12.68
N ASP A 24 -25.69 -1.37 11.45
CA ASP A 24 -25.85 -0.37 10.40
C ASP A 24 -27.34 -0.26 10.04
N LEU A 25 -27.92 0.93 10.14
CA LEU A 25 -29.36 1.13 9.93
C LEU A 25 -29.80 0.84 8.49
N GLN A 26 -28.92 1.06 7.52
CA GLN A 26 -29.22 0.96 6.10
C GLN A 26 -28.01 0.48 5.31
N CYS A 27 -28.26 0.01 4.09
CA CYS A 27 -27.22 -0.38 3.15
C CYS A 27 -26.50 0.86 2.60
N SER A 28 -25.18 0.80 2.56
CA SER A 28 -24.32 1.83 1.99
C SER A 28 -23.93 1.46 0.56
N ARG A 29 -23.75 2.46 -0.31
CA ARG A 29 -23.21 2.22 -1.66
C ARG A 29 -21.75 1.76 -1.56
N CYS A 30 -21.34 0.93 -2.52
CA CYS A 30 -19.93 0.61 -2.65
C CYS A 30 -19.10 1.88 -2.89
N PRO A 31 -18.00 2.07 -2.14
CA PRO A 31 -17.11 3.19 -2.35
C PRO A 31 -16.33 3.03 -3.67
N THR A 32 -15.64 4.08 -4.09
CA THR A 32 -14.89 4.12 -5.36
C THR A 32 -13.96 2.93 -5.54
N HIS A 33 -13.82 2.44 -6.77
CA HIS A 33 -13.02 1.28 -7.13
C HIS A 33 -13.43 -0.03 -6.46
N SER A 34 -14.70 -0.14 -6.10
CA SER A 34 -15.27 -1.35 -5.52
C SER A 34 -16.72 -1.56 -5.96
N PHE A 35 -17.14 -2.81 -5.98
CA PHE A 35 -18.45 -3.22 -6.48
C PHE A 35 -19.03 -4.38 -5.65
N SER A 36 -20.32 -4.66 -5.85
CA SER A 36 -21.00 -5.79 -5.23
C SER A 36 -22.07 -6.31 -6.18
N ASP A 37 -21.79 -7.42 -6.86
CA ASP A 37 -22.72 -8.03 -7.83
C ASP A 37 -23.80 -8.91 -7.16
N LYS A 38 -23.64 -9.16 -5.86
CA LYS A 38 -24.53 -10.01 -5.06
C LYS A 38 -25.41 -9.13 -4.17
N GLU A 39 -26.63 -9.59 -3.96
CA GLU A 39 -27.50 -9.03 -2.93
C GLU A 39 -27.06 -9.50 -1.53
N GLY A 40 -27.33 -8.69 -0.52
CA GLY A 40 -27.01 -9.00 0.88
C GLY A 40 -25.51 -9.01 1.18
N SER A 41 -24.68 -8.34 0.37
CA SER A 41 -23.24 -8.33 0.61
C SER A 41 -22.89 -7.57 1.88
N SER A 42 -21.94 -8.12 2.64
CA SER A 42 -21.40 -7.47 3.84
C SER A 42 -20.19 -6.58 3.56
N ARG A 43 -19.63 -6.66 2.35
CA ARG A 43 -18.51 -5.82 1.88
C ARG A 43 -18.55 -5.69 0.36
N CYS A 44 -17.92 -4.66 -0.17
CA CYS A 44 -17.71 -4.55 -1.61
C CYS A 44 -16.36 -5.14 -2.00
N ASP A 45 -16.33 -5.89 -3.10
CA ASP A 45 -15.12 -6.43 -3.70
C ASP A 45 -14.40 -5.32 -4.46
N CYS A 46 -13.06 -5.37 -4.53
CA CYS A 46 -12.30 -4.36 -5.26
C CYS A 46 -12.29 -4.65 -6.77
N GLU A 47 -12.30 -3.59 -7.58
CA GLU A 47 -12.03 -3.67 -9.01
C GLU A 47 -10.62 -4.21 -9.29
N ASP A 48 -10.42 -4.80 -10.47
CA ASP A 48 -9.11 -5.33 -10.87
C ASP A 48 -8.01 -4.27 -10.80
N GLY A 49 -6.92 -4.59 -10.12
CA GLY A 49 -5.81 -3.67 -9.89
C GLY A 49 -5.97 -2.76 -8.67
N TYR A 50 -7.10 -2.84 -7.96
CA TYR A 50 -7.34 -2.13 -6.71
C TYR A 50 -7.48 -3.10 -5.53
N TYR A 51 -7.11 -2.61 -4.35
CA TYR A 51 -6.95 -3.42 -3.15
C TYR A 51 -7.32 -2.63 -1.89
N ARG A 52 -7.53 -3.35 -0.79
CA ARG A 52 -7.64 -2.80 0.56
C ARG A 52 -6.65 -3.48 1.48
N ALA A 53 -6.04 -2.72 2.38
CA ALA A 53 -5.24 -3.27 3.45
C ALA A 53 -6.15 -3.98 4.48
N PRO A 54 -5.65 -4.96 5.24
CA PRO A 54 -6.43 -5.63 6.28
C PRO A 54 -6.95 -4.69 7.39
N SER A 55 -6.26 -3.57 7.60
CA SER A 55 -6.63 -2.51 8.55
C SER A 55 -7.66 -1.53 8.00
N ASP A 56 -7.93 -1.56 6.68
CA ASP A 56 -8.81 -0.58 6.04
C ASP A 56 -10.29 -0.87 6.40
N PRO A 57 -11.04 0.14 6.87
CA PRO A 57 -12.47 0.00 7.10
C PRO A 57 -13.26 -0.31 5.82
N PRO A 58 -14.41 -0.99 5.89
CA PRO A 58 -15.18 -1.38 4.70
C PRO A 58 -15.76 -0.19 3.91
N TYR A 59 -15.83 0.99 4.53
CA TYR A 59 -16.33 2.22 3.92
C TYR A 59 -15.29 2.99 3.10
N VAL A 60 -14.00 2.65 3.19
CA VAL A 60 -12.98 3.33 2.38
C VAL A 60 -12.92 2.73 0.96
N ALA A 61 -12.57 3.58 0.01
CA ALA A 61 -12.35 3.18 -1.38
C ALA A 61 -11.23 2.14 -1.49
N CYS A 62 -11.28 1.29 -2.51
CA CYS A 62 -10.10 0.50 -2.86
C CYS A 62 -9.04 1.43 -3.46
N THR A 63 -7.78 1.11 -3.20
CA THR A 63 -6.61 1.91 -3.58
C THR A 63 -5.67 1.04 -4.40
N ARG A 64 -4.68 1.65 -5.05
CA ARG A 64 -3.69 0.90 -5.83
C ARG A 64 -2.28 1.17 -5.31
N PRO A 65 -1.29 0.32 -5.63
CA PRO A 65 0.09 0.61 -5.30
C PRO A 65 0.54 1.95 -5.91
N PRO A 66 1.39 2.73 -5.21
CA PRO A 66 1.93 3.96 -5.75
C PRO A 66 2.84 3.69 -6.96
N SER A 67 3.05 4.69 -7.81
CA SER A 67 4.04 4.64 -8.88
C SER A 67 5.47 4.64 -8.31
N ALA A 68 6.47 4.43 -9.18
CA ALA A 68 7.86 4.56 -8.76
C ALA A 68 8.19 5.98 -8.26
N PRO A 69 9.11 6.13 -7.29
CA PRO A 69 9.70 7.42 -6.94
C PRO A 69 10.36 8.07 -8.15
N GLN A 70 10.43 9.40 -8.14
CA GLN A 70 10.95 10.17 -9.27
C GLN A 70 12.31 10.78 -8.91
N ASN A 71 13.11 11.17 -9.91
CA ASN A 71 14.32 11.98 -9.73
C ASN A 71 15.29 11.45 -8.65
N LEU A 72 15.62 10.16 -8.68
CA LEU A 72 16.60 9.59 -7.76
C LEU A 72 18.00 10.14 -8.08
N ILE A 73 18.59 10.84 -7.12
CA ILE A 73 19.93 11.40 -7.16
C ILE A 73 20.76 10.72 -6.07
N PHE A 74 22.02 10.44 -6.38
CA PHE A 74 22.97 9.88 -5.42
C PHE A 74 24.22 10.75 -5.30
N ASN A 75 24.74 10.87 -4.09
CA ASN A 75 26.00 11.53 -3.79
C ASN A 75 26.91 10.57 -3.02
N ILE A 76 28.11 10.32 -3.55
CA ILE A 76 29.08 9.39 -2.94
C ILE A 76 30.16 10.20 -2.24
N ASN A 77 30.38 9.90 -0.96
CA ASN A 77 31.47 10.45 -0.18
C ASN A 77 32.20 9.30 0.53
N GLN A 78 33.35 8.90 -0.03
CA GLN A 78 34.17 7.79 0.46
C GLN A 78 33.39 6.46 0.50
N THR A 79 33.01 6.00 1.69
CA THR A 79 32.25 4.76 1.96
C THR A 79 30.77 5.03 2.23
N THR A 80 30.32 6.26 2.02
CA THR A 80 28.93 6.70 2.24
C THR A 80 28.26 7.11 0.94
N VAL A 81 26.97 6.80 0.82
CA VAL A 81 26.12 7.19 -0.31
C VAL A 81 24.85 7.82 0.23
N SER A 82 24.67 9.11 -0.04
CA SER A 82 23.40 9.80 0.22
C SER A 82 22.50 9.68 -1.00
N LEU A 83 21.28 9.18 -0.80
CA LEU A 83 20.25 9.08 -1.82
C LEU A 83 19.15 10.09 -1.49
N GLU A 84 18.69 10.79 -2.50
CA GLU A 84 17.56 11.72 -2.43
C GLU A 84 16.64 11.47 -3.63
N TRP A 85 15.33 11.44 -3.43
CA TRP A 85 14.35 11.19 -4.49
C TRP A 85 13.12 12.07 -4.31
N SER A 86 12.39 12.32 -5.39
CA SER A 86 11.06 12.94 -5.34
C SER A 86 9.97 11.89 -5.10
N PRO A 87 8.82 12.28 -4.51
CA PRO A 87 7.68 11.39 -4.35
C PRO A 87 7.17 10.80 -5.69
N PRO A 88 6.40 9.69 -5.64
CA PRO A 88 5.69 9.15 -6.79
C PRO A 88 4.81 10.21 -7.47
N ALA A 89 4.64 10.09 -8.80
CA ALA A 89 3.69 10.93 -9.53
C ALA A 89 2.24 10.58 -9.17
N ASP A 90 2.00 9.32 -8.78
CA ASP A 90 0.72 8.83 -8.29
C ASP A 90 0.91 7.99 -7.04
N ASN A 91 0.25 8.37 -5.94
CA ASN A 91 0.28 7.62 -4.69
C ASN A 91 -0.79 6.51 -4.63
N GLY A 92 -1.55 6.30 -5.71
CA GLY A 92 -2.59 5.29 -5.79
C GLY A 92 -3.79 5.54 -4.87
N GLY A 93 -4.00 6.80 -4.51
CA GLY A 93 -5.10 7.24 -3.63
C GLY A 93 -4.79 7.15 -2.14
N ARG A 94 -3.52 6.95 -1.76
CA ARG A 94 -3.12 6.88 -0.34
C ARG A 94 -2.09 7.94 0.05
N ASN A 95 -1.94 8.15 1.35
CA ASN A 95 -1.00 9.09 1.96
C ASN A 95 -0.03 8.43 2.95
N ASP A 96 -0.08 7.10 3.08
CA ASP A 96 0.78 6.25 3.92
C ASP A 96 1.95 5.66 3.11
N VAL A 97 2.42 6.36 2.07
CA VAL A 97 3.52 5.89 1.23
C VAL A 97 4.81 5.94 2.03
N THR A 98 5.48 4.79 2.11
CA THR A 98 6.81 4.68 2.72
C THR A 98 7.80 4.02 1.76
N TYR A 99 9.08 4.34 1.93
CA TYR A 99 10.15 3.84 1.08
C TYR A 99 10.99 2.78 1.81
N ARG A 100 11.62 1.94 1.01
CA ARG A 100 12.58 0.93 1.46
C ARG A 100 13.75 0.85 0.52
N ILE A 101 14.96 0.82 1.08
CA ILE A 101 16.19 0.74 0.31
C ILE A 101 16.66 -0.71 0.19
N LEU A 102 16.92 -1.11 -1.05
CA LEU A 102 17.49 -2.40 -1.40
C LEU A 102 18.92 -2.21 -1.91
N CYS A 103 19.90 -2.76 -1.19
CA CYS A 103 21.28 -2.77 -1.64
C CYS A 103 21.62 -4.14 -2.25
N LYS A 104 22.20 -4.12 -3.46
CA LYS A 104 22.74 -5.29 -4.14
C LYS A 104 24.15 -5.00 -4.62
N ARG A 105 25.04 -5.98 -4.49
CA ARG A 105 26.37 -6.01 -5.12
C ARG A 105 26.31 -6.92 -6.34
N CYS A 106 26.68 -6.41 -7.50
CA CYS A 106 26.70 -7.17 -8.74
C CYS A 106 28.16 -7.47 -9.12
N SER A 107 28.47 -8.71 -9.49
CA SER A 107 29.78 -9.06 -10.07
C SER A 107 29.67 -9.07 -11.59
N TRP A 108 30.64 -8.48 -12.27
CA TRP A 108 30.68 -8.43 -13.73
C TRP A 108 30.83 -9.81 -14.38
N GLU A 109 31.45 -10.77 -13.68
CA GLU A 109 31.78 -12.08 -14.25
C GLU A 109 30.62 -13.10 -14.20
N GLN A 110 29.67 -12.93 -13.27
CA GLN A 110 28.63 -13.93 -13.01
C GLN A 110 27.22 -13.45 -13.39
N GLY A 111 27.03 -12.16 -13.70
CA GLY A 111 25.71 -11.59 -14.03
C GLY A 111 24.70 -11.61 -12.86
N GLU A 112 25.08 -12.19 -11.72
CA GLU A 112 24.25 -12.28 -10.52
C GLU A 112 24.56 -11.15 -9.55
N CYS A 113 23.49 -10.48 -9.10
CA CYS A 113 23.54 -9.48 -8.06
C CYS A 113 23.07 -10.09 -6.75
N VAL A 114 23.92 -10.10 -5.73
CA VAL A 114 23.56 -10.60 -4.39
C VAL A 114 23.26 -9.44 -3.44
N PRO A 115 22.41 -9.64 -2.42
CA PRO A 115 22.18 -8.63 -1.39
C PRO A 115 23.50 -8.16 -0.77
N CYS A 116 23.57 -6.87 -0.43
CA CYS A 116 24.72 -6.37 0.31
C CYS A 116 24.80 -6.99 1.72
N GLY A 117 26.01 -7.01 2.29
CA GLY A 117 26.24 -7.58 3.62
C GLY A 117 25.54 -6.79 4.74
N SER A 118 25.34 -7.43 5.89
CA SER A 118 24.69 -6.85 7.07
C SER A 118 25.45 -5.72 7.75
N ASN A 119 26.69 -5.45 7.33
CA ASN A 119 27.55 -4.41 7.91
C ASN A 119 27.23 -3.01 7.35
N ILE A 120 26.26 -2.88 6.44
CA ILE A 120 25.85 -1.59 5.88
C ILE A 120 24.89 -0.89 6.84
N GLY A 121 25.22 0.36 7.16
CA GLY A 121 24.36 1.27 7.91
C GLY A 121 23.36 1.98 7.01
N TYR A 122 22.15 2.23 7.51
CA TYR A 122 21.13 3.07 6.88
C TYR A 122 20.65 4.11 7.88
N MET A 123 20.75 5.39 7.53
CA MET A 123 20.32 6.50 8.37
C MET A 123 19.27 7.35 7.63
N PRO A 124 18.10 7.63 8.22
CA PRO A 124 17.70 7.25 9.60
C PRO A 124 17.34 5.77 9.77
N GLN A 125 16.91 5.08 8.70
CA GLN A 125 16.48 3.67 8.72
C GLN A 125 16.47 3.10 7.30
N GLN A 126 16.38 1.76 7.16
CA GLN A 126 16.35 1.11 5.84
C GLN A 126 14.93 1.01 5.24
N THR A 127 13.93 0.85 6.09
CA THR A 127 12.54 0.53 5.74
C THR A 127 11.59 1.47 6.46
N GLY A 128 10.42 1.77 5.88
CA GLY A 128 9.45 2.65 6.53
C GLY A 128 9.88 4.11 6.52
N LEU A 129 10.69 4.50 5.52
CA LEU A 129 11.11 5.87 5.33
C LEU A 129 9.90 6.70 4.87
N GLU A 130 9.50 7.69 5.65
CA GLU A 130 8.49 8.68 5.24
C GLU A 130 9.15 9.84 4.50
N ASP A 131 10.38 10.18 4.89
CA ASP A 131 11.21 11.16 4.21
C ASP A 131 11.79 10.64 2.89
N ASN A 132 12.17 11.61 2.06
CA ASN A 132 12.65 11.43 0.70
C ASN A 132 14.18 11.34 0.58
N GLN A 133 14.85 11.03 1.69
CA GLN A 133 16.31 10.98 1.78
C GLN A 133 16.77 9.85 2.69
N VAL A 134 17.89 9.23 2.36
CA VAL A 134 18.57 8.25 3.22
C VAL A 134 20.07 8.29 2.96
N THR A 135 20.86 8.09 4.01
CA THR A 135 22.32 7.90 3.89
C THR A 135 22.66 6.45 4.16
N VAL A 136 23.37 5.84 3.22
CA VAL A 136 23.92 4.49 3.30
C VAL A 136 25.39 4.60 3.69
N MET A 137 25.82 3.86 4.70
CA MET A 137 27.16 3.95 5.28
C MET A 137 27.88 2.58 5.25
N ASP A 138 29.19 2.61 5.46
CA ASP A 138 30.04 1.41 5.57
C ASP A 138 30.03 0.53 4.31
N LEU A 139 29.91 1.17 3.14
CA LEU A 139 30.11 0.51 1.86
C LEU A 139 31.60 0.17 1.69
N LEU A 140 31.89 -1.07 1.32
CA LEU A 140 33.25 -1.53 1.04
C LEU A 140 33.84 -0.71 -0.11
N ALA A 141 34.87 0.10 0.19
CA ALA A 141 35.62 0.83 -0.81
C ALA A 141 36.27 -0.18 -1.78
N HIS A 142 35.93 -0.09 -3.06
CA HIS A 142 36.40 -0.94 -4.17
C HIS A 142 35.74 -2.33 -4.28
N ALA A 143 34.41 -2.37 -4.35
CA ALA A 143 33.73 -3.43 -5.09
C ALA A 143 33.63 -2.99 -6.58
N ASN A 144 34.73 -3.14 -7.31
CA ASN A 144 34.78 -3.00 -8.77
C ASN A 144 34.63 -4.38 -9.41
#